data_AF-A0AAN7Y5J4-F1
#
_entry.id   AF-A0AAN7Y5J4-F1
#
_cell.length_a   1.000
_cell.length_b   1.000
_cell.length_c   1.000
_cell.angle_alpha   90.00
_cell.angle_beta   90.00
_cell.angle_gamma   90.00
#
_symmetry.space_group_name_H-M   'P 1'
#
loop_
_entity.id
_entity.type
_entity.pdbx_description
1 polymer ?
#
loop_
_entity_poly.entity_id
_entity_poly.type
_entity_poly.pdbx_seq_one_letter_code
_entity_poly.pdbx_strand_id
1 'polypeptide(L)'
;MTIHVEGLVAIAIFYLLILVVGIWAAWKNKHSGEAEGTDRSETIMVGGRDIGLFVGGFTMTATWVGGGYINGTAEYVYLPDYGLAWAQAPFGYALSLVVGGLFFR
;
A
#
# COMPACT_ATOMS: atom_id res chain seq x y z
N MET A 1 -31.97 -1.09 10.05
CA MET A 1 -30.64 -0.76 9.49
C MET A 1 -30.86 0.13 8.28
N THR A 2 -30.53 1.41 8.39
CA THR A 2 -30.64 2.37 7.28
C THR A 2 -29.36 2.28 6.46
N ILE A 3 -29.45 1.80 5.22
CA ILE A 3 -28.28 1.76 4.32
C ILE A 3 -27.93 3.21 3.97
N HIS A 4 -26.69 3.61 4.28
CA HIS A 4 -26.16 4.90 3.85
C HIS A 4 -25.82 4.83 2.36
N VAL A 5 -26.82 5.10 1.52
CA VAL A 5 -26.73 5.03 0.06
C VAL A 5 -25.56 5.88 -0.46
N GLU A 6 -25.31 7.01 0.18
CA GLU A 6 -24.24 7.97 -0.16
C GLU A 6 -22.84 7.37 0.02
N GLY A 7 -22.61 6.69 1.15
CA GLY A 7 -21.35 5.99 1.42
C GLY A 7 -21.15 4.79 0.50
N LEU A 8 -22.23 4.06 0.18
CA LEU A 8 -22.19 2.94 -0.75
C LEU A 8 -21.79 3.41 -2.16
N VAL A 9 -22.38 4.51 -2.63
CA VAL A 9 -22.04 5.11 -3.93
C VAL A 9 -20.58 5.57 -3.95
N ALA A 10 -20.10 6.20 -2.88
CA ALA A 10 -18.70 6.64 -2.78
C ALA A 10 -17.71 5.46 -2.86
N ILE A 11 -17.97 4.37 -2.14
CA ILE A 11 -17.13 3.15 -2.17
C ILE A 11 -17.14 2.51 -3.56
N ALA A 12 -18.31 2.42 -4.19
CA ALA A 12 -18.44 1.85 -5.53
C ALA A 12 -17.63 2.65 -6.57
N ILE A 13 -17.71 3.98 -6.55
CA ILE A 13 -16.91 4.86 -7.42
C ILE A 13 -15.42 4.67 -7.16
N PHE A 14 -15.01 4.64 -5.89
CA PHE A 14 -13.60 4.47 -5.53
C PHE A 14 -13.01 3.15 -6.05
N TYR A 15 -13.75 2.04 -5.93
CA TYR A 15 -13.29 0.75 -6.47
C TYR A 15 -13.27 0.73 -8.00
N LEU A 16 -14.23 1.36 -8.68
CA LEU A 16 -14.20 1.49 -10.13
C LEU A 16 -12.97 2.27 -10.59
N LEU A 17 -12.58 3.34 -9.89
CA LEU A 17 -11.37 4.10 -10.19
C LEU A 17 -10.11 3.24 -10.06
N ILE A 18 -9.97 2.49 -8.95
CA ILE A 18 -8.84 1.57 -8.75
C ILE A 18 -8.78 0.54 -9.88
N LEU A 19 -9.92 -0.04 -10.24
CA LEU A 19 -10.02 -1.03 -11.31
C LEU A 19 -9.60 -0.44 -12.67
N VAL A 20 -10.10 0.76 -13.02
CA VAL A 20 -9.76 1.45 -14.27
C VAL A 20 -8.26 1.75 -14.34
N VAL A 21 -7.66 2.24 -13.25
CA VAL A 21 -6.21 2.49 -13.18
C VAL A 21 -5.42 1.20 -13.33
N GLY A 22 -5.85 0.12 -12.66
CA GLY A 22 -5.21 -1.20 -12.77
C GLY A 22 -5.25 -1.77 -14.19
N ILE A 23 -6.41 -1.69 -14.86
CA ILE A 23 -6.58 -2.14 -16.26
C ILE A 23 -5.71 -1.28 -17.19
N TRP A 24 -5.74 0.05 -17.03
CA TRP A 24 -4.93 0.95 -17.84
C TRP A 24 -3.44 0.69 -17.69
N ALA A 25 -2.95 0.48 -16.45
CA ALA A 25 -1.56 0.12 -16.17
C ALA A 25 -1.18 -1.22 -16.82
N ALA A 26 -2.05 -2.24 -16.72
CA ALA A 26 -1.83 -3.54 -17.33
C ALA A 26 -1.74 -3.46 -18.87
N TRP A 27 -2.61 -2.69 -19.52
CA TRP A 27 -2.58 -2.50 -20.98
C TRP A 27 -1.36 -1.70 -21.45
N LYS A 28 -0.92 -0.73 -20.67
CA LYS A 28 0.28 0.06 -20.96
C LYS A 28 1.56 -0.78 -20.87
N ASN A 29 1.67 -1.65 -19.86
CA ASN A 29 2.80 -2.57 -19.74
C ASN A 29 2.80 -3.65 -20.84
N LYS A 30 1.65 -4.05 -21.38
CA LYS A 30 1.58 -5.00 -22.50
C LYS A 30 2.21 -4.47 -23.81
N HIS A 31 2.34 -3.16 -23.98
CA HIS A 31 2.95 -2.52 -25.16
C HIS A 31 4.40 -2.08 -24.94
N SER A 32 4.92 -2.23 -23.71
CA SER A 32 6.32 -1.97 -23.39
C SER A 32 7.04 -3.30 -23.49
N GLY A 33 7.66 -3.56 -24.64
CA GLY A 33 8.28 -4.83 -24.98
C GLY A 33 9.22 -5.34 -23.90
N GLU A 34 9.25 -6.66 -23.77
CA GLU A 34 10.20 -7.41 -22.95
C GLU A 34 11.62 -6.88 -23.20
N ALA A 35 12.15 -6.14 -22.22
CA ALA A 35 13.57 -5.81 -22.21
C ALA A 35 14.32 -7.10 -21.87
N GLU A 36 14.80 -7.78 -22.91
CA GLU A 36 15.79 -8.86 -22.81
C GLU A 36 16.99 -8.38 -21.97
N GLY A 37 17.23 -9.01 -20.81
CA GLY A 37 18.51 -8.92 -20.10
C GLY A 37 18.48 -8.43 -18.65
N THR A 38 17.35 -7.99 -18.12
CA THR A 38 17.24 -7.64 -16.68
C THR A 38 16.62 -8.79 -15.90
N ASP A 39 17.19 -9.08 -14.73
CA ASP A 39 16.85 -10.19 -13.84
C ASP A 39 15.32 -10.39 -13.76
N ARG A 40 14.85 -11.63 -13.97
CA ARG A 40 13.40 -11.95 -13.96
C ARG A 40 12.73 -11.45 -12.67
N SER A 41 13.50 -11.40 -11.59
CA SER A 41 13.12 -10.85 -10.29
C SER A 41 12.83 -9.34 -10.34
N GLU A 42 13.72 -8.52 -10.91
CA GLU A 42 13.53 -7.06 -11.06
C GLU A 42 12.39 -6.71 -12.01
N THR A 43 12.21 -7.50 -13.07
CA THR A 43 11.10 -7.31 -14.02
C THR A 43 9.74 -7.62 -13.37
N ILE A 44 9.66 -8.65 -12.52
CA ILE A 44 8.43 -9.04 -11.82
C ILE A 44 8.14 -8.11 -10.62
N MET A 45 9.17 -7.63 -9.94
CA MET A 45 9.03 -6.88 -8.68
C MET A 45 8.96 -5.36 -8.90
N VAL A 46 9.61 -4.84 -9.94
CA VAL A 46 9.76 -3.39 -10.20
C VAL A 46 9.31 -3.00 -11.62
N GLY A 47 8.96 -3.97 -12.47
CA GLY A 47 8.54 -3.72 -13.85
C GLY A 47 9.69 -3.30 -14.78
N GLY A 48 10.94 -3.65 -14.43
CA GLY A 48 12.13 -3.31 -15.22
C GLY A 48 12.46 -1.82 -15.25
N ARG A 49 11.88 -1.02 -14.34
CA ARG A 49 12.10 0.42 -14.22
C ARG A 49 12.46 0.77 -12.79
N ASP A 50 13.37 1.73 -12.60
CA ASP A 50 13.75 2.23 -11.29
C ASP A 50 12.52 2.84 -10.58
N ILE A 51 11.97 2.13 -9.58
CA ILE A 51 10.93 2.69 -8.69
C ILE A 51 11.67 3.69 -7.81
N GLY A 52 11.56 4.97 -8.18
CA GLY A 52 12.13 6.05 -7.39
C GLY A 52 11.69 5.95 -5.93
N LEU A 53 12.59 6.32 -5.01
CA LEU A 53 12.44 6.19 -3.55
C LEU A 53 11.06 6.63 -3.03
N PHE A 54 10.50 7.70 -3.62
CA PHE A 54 9.20 8.23 -3.25
C PHE A 54 8.06 7.23 -3.52
N VAL A 55 7.97 6.72 -4.76
CA VAL A 55 6.95 5.74 -5.16
C VAL A 55 7.11 4.43 -4.38
N GLY A 56 8.35 4.00 -4.16
CA GLY A 56 8.66 2.85 -3.32
C GLY A 56 8.20 3.04 -1.88
N GLY A 57 8.46 4.21 -1.30
CA GLY A 57 8.03 4.56 0.06
C GLY A 57 6.51 4.53 0.24
N PHE A 58 5.75 5.10 -0.69
CA PHE A 58 4.28 5.03 -0.62
C PHE A 58 3.76 3.61 -0.81
N THR A 59 4.33 2.85 -1.74
CA THR A 59 3.89 1.48 -2.04
C THR A 59 4.13 0.57 -0.84
N MET A 60 5.31 0.63 -0.22
CA MET A 60 5.61 -0.11 0.99
C MET A 60 4.68 0.30 2.14
N THR A 61 4.47 1.60 2.35
CA THR A 61 3.56 2.11 3.38
C THR A 61 2.12 1.59 3.19
N ALA A 62 1.65 1.53 1.94
CA ALA A 62 0.32 1.03 1.63
C ALA A 62 0.09 -0.45 2.02
N THR A 63 1.15 -1.23 2.25
CA THR A 63 1.01 -2.65 2.63
C THR A 63 0.55 -2.86 4.08
N TRP A 64 0.88 -1.95 5.00
CA TRP A 64 0.49 -2.05 6.42
C TRP A 64 -0.51 -0.99 6.89
N VAL A 65 -0.72 0.09 6.13
CA VAL A 65 -1.78 1.07 6.43
C VAL A 65 -3.12 0.56 5.91
N GLY A 66 -3.64 -0.46 6.59
CA GLY A 66 -4.94 -1.08 6.30
C GLY A 66 -6.05 -0.69 7.28
N GLY A 67 -7.25 -1.24 7.05
CA GLY A 67 -8.41 -0.99 7.91
C GLY A 67 -8.19 -1.38 9.38
N GLY A 68 -7.47 -2.48 9.63
CA GLY A 68 -7.13 -2.91 11.00
C GLY A 68 -6.19 -1.94 11.70
N TYR A 69 -5.18 -1.42 11.00
CA TYR A 69 -4.29 -0.38 11.54
C TYR A 69 -5.06 0.89 11.89
N ILE A 70 -5.92 1.38 10.99
CA ILE A 70 -6.70 2.62 11.18
C ILE A 70 -7.69 2.45 12.34
N ASN A 71 -8.49 1.39 12.32
CA ASN A 71 -9.53 1.17 13.32
C ASN A 71 -8.93 0.87 14.70
N GLY A 72 -7.92 -0.01 14.76
CA GLY A 72 -7.22 -0.33 16.01
C GLY A 72 -6.51 0.88 16.61
N THR A 73 -5.84 1.70 15.80
CA THR A 73 -5.23 2.94 16.31
C THR A 73 -6.28 3.91 16.84
N ALA A 74 -7.43 4.05 16.15
CA ALA A 74 -8.51 4.89 16.61
C ALA A 74 -9.09 4.41 17.95
N GLU A 75 -9.27 3.10 18.12
CA GLU A 75 -9.73 2.48 19.37
C GLU A 75 -8.75 2.75 20.53
N TYR A 76 -7.47 2.42 20.33
CA TYR A 76 -6.45 2.60 21.36
C TYR A 76 -6.20 4.06 21.72
N VAL A 77 -6.31 5.01 20.78
CA VAL A 77 -6.12 6.44 21.10
C VAL A 77 -7.36 7.05 21.78
N TYR A 78 -8.53 6.44 21.62
CA TYR A 78 -9.78 6.92 22.23
C TYR A 78 -9.91 6.51 23.71
N LEU A 79 -9.27 5.42 24.12
CA LEU A 79 -9.33 4.90 25.48
C LEU A 79 -8.65 5.86 26.49
N PRO A 80 -9.26 6.20 27.65
CA PRO A 80 -8.69 7.17 28.59
C PRO A 80 -7.31 6.79 29.13
N ASP A 81 -7.04 5.48 29.26
CA ASP A 81 -5.77 4.93 29.76
C ASP A 81 -4.70 4.84 28.66
N TYR A 82 -5.06 5.03 27.40
CA TYR A 82 -4.22 4.85 26.23
C TYR A 82 -4.24 6.14 25.37
N GLY A 83 -3.10 6.83 25.31
CA GLY A 83 -2.99 8.08 24.54
C GLY A 83 -2.40 7.91 23.15
N LEU A 84 -2.05 9.04 22.51
CA LEU A 84 -1.33 9.10 21.23
C LEU A 84 -0.04 8.26 21.19
N ALA A 85 0.56 7.95 22.34
CA ALA A 85 1.72 7.06 22.44
C ALA A 85 1.46 5.66 21.85
N TRP A 86 0.20 5.23 21.73
CA TRP A 86 -0.18 3.94 21.16
C TRP A 86 -0.33 3.94 19.63
N ALA A 87 -0.23 5.10 18.98
CA ALA A 87 -0.15 5.22 17.52
C ALA A 87 1.26 4.99 16.95
N GLN A 88 2.13 4.27 17.67
CA GLN A 88 3.54 4.06 17.30
C GLN A 88 3.78 2.90 16.32
N ALA A 89 2.73 2.15 15.98
CA ALA A 89 2.81 1.00 15.07
C ALA A 89 3.55 1.28 13.74
N PRO A 90 3.48 2.46 13.10
CA PRO A 90 4.26 2.74 11.88
C PRO A 90 5.76 2.65 12.08
N PHE A 91 6.28 3.06 13.25
CA PHE A 91 7.71 2.99 13.55
C PHE A 91 8.16 1.55 13.72
N GLY A 92 7.32 0.70 14.34
CA GLY A 92 7.58 -0.74 14.45
C GLY A 92 7.60 -1.41 13.08
N TYR A 93 6.63 -1.12 12.21
CA TYR A 93 6.60 -1.65 10.83
C TYR A 93 7.81 -1.17 10.02
N ALA A 94 8.15 0.11 10.09
CA ALA A 94 9.33 0.66 9.41
C ALA A 94 10.64 0.03 9.89
N LEU A 95 10.81 -0.15 11.21
CA LEU A 95 11.99 -0.80 11.77
C LEU A 95 12.06 -2.28 11.34
N SER A 96 10.92 -2.99 11.33
CA SER A 96 10.86 -4.38 10.88
C SER A 96 11.27 -4.53 9.42
N LEU A 97 10.90 -3.58 8.56
CA LEU A 97 11.35 -3.53 7.17
C LEU A 97 12.84 -3.26 7.05
N VAL A 98 13.39 -2.32 7.82
CA VAL A 98 14.82 -2.01 7.78
C VAL A 98 15.62 -3.24 8.22
N VAL A 99 15.20 -3.89 9.31
CA VAL A 99 15.84 -5.11 9.80
C VAL A 99 15.71 -6.24 8.77
N GLY A 100 14.51 -6.50 8.25
CA GLY A 100 14.30 -7.49 7.19
C GLY A 100 15.16 -7.21 5.96
N GLY A 101 15.20 -5.97 5.48
CA GLY A 101 16.02 -5.57 4.35
C GLY A 101 17.53 -5.71 4.59
N LEU A 102 18.00 -5.64 5.84
CA LEU A 102 19.41 -5.87 6.19
C LEU A 102 19.78 -7.36 6.21
N PHE A 103 18.86 -8.25 6.61
CA PHE A 103 19.08 -9.70 6.66
C PHE A 103 18.84 -10.42 5.33
N PHE A 104 18.00 -9.86 4.46
CA PHE A 104 17.65 -10.42 3.14
C PHE A 104 18.31 -9.66 1.98
N ARG A 105 19.34 -8.85 2.26
CA ARG A 105 20.26 -8.30 1.26
C ARG A 105 21.25 -9.36 0.81
#